data_AF-H0EK88-F1
#
_entry.id   AF-H0EK88-F1
#
_cell.length_a   1.000
_cell.length_b   1.000
_cell.length_c   1.000
_cell.angle_alpha   90.00
_cell.angle_beta   90.00
_cell.angle_gamma   90.00
#
_symmetry.space_group_name_H-M   'P 1'
#
loop_
_entity.id
_entity.type
_entity.pdbx_description
1 polymer ?
#
loop_
_entity_poly.entity_id
_entity_poly.type
_entity_poly.pdbx_seq_one_letter_code
_entity_poly.pdbx_strand_id
1 'polypeptide(L)'
;MLVTLLPADEFPRKDVNVQVVLAYTTFGEAFSKFGTDFPAIEEHYKFGVMFWKMAGELLAEGKFKPHPAIIMEGGLQGVPAGIAKVSHGTISAAKPF
;
A
#
# COMPACT_ATOMS: atom_id res chain seq x y z
N MET A 1 8.32 -5.58 -18.94
CA MET A 1 7.17 -4.82 -18.40
C MET A 1 7.72 -3.76 -17.46
N LEU A 2 7.45 -2.48 -17.73
CA LEU A 2 7.93 -1.36 -16.92
C LEU A 2 6.81 -0.91 -15.99
N VAL A 3 6.94 -1.19 -14.69
CA VAL A 3 6.02 -0.68 -13.67
C VAL A 3 6.83 0.12 -12.68
N THR A 4 6.69 1.43 -12.77
CA THR A 4 7.41 2.42 -11.98
C THR A 4 6.42 3.32 -11.24
N LEU A 5 6.87 3.90 -10.12
CA LEU A 5 6.07 4.87 -9.36
C LEU A 5 5.84 6.16 -10.16
N LEU A 6 6.81 6.56 -10.98
CA LEU A 6 6.76 7.71 -11.89
C LEU A 6 6.88 7.23 -13.34
N PRO A 7 6.31 7.95 -14.31
CA PRO A 7 6.51 7.65 -15.73
C PRO A 7 8.01 7.55 -16.06
N ALA A 8 8.39 6.47 -16.74
CA ALA A 8 9.75 6.24 -17.19
C ALA A 8 9.71 5.48 -18.52
N ASP A 9 10.77 5.61 -19.33
CA ASP A 9 10.91 4.87 -20.59
C ASP A 9 11.65 3.54 -20.41
N GLU A 10 12.62 3.50 -19.48
CA GLU A 10 13.35 2.29 -19.10
C GLU A 10 13.73 2.29 -17.61
N PHE A 11 14.03 1.11 -17.07
CA PHE A 11 14.63 1.01 -15.74
C PHE A 11 16.09 1.51 -15.80
N PRO A 12 16.49 2.42 -14.90
CA PRO A 12 17.82 3.07 -14.97
C PRO A 12 18.99 2.13 -14.63
N ARG A 13 18.73 0.95 -14.05
CA ARG A 13 19.74 -0.03 -13.65
C ARG A 13 19.57 -1.31 -14.48
N LYS A 14 20.58 -1.62 -15.30
CA LYS A 14 20.59 -2.81 -16.19
C LYS A 14 21.18 -4.05 -15.53
N ASP A 15 21.77 -3.88 -14.36
CA ASP A 15 22.47 -4.91 -13.58
C ASP A 15 21.59 -5.52 -12.47
N VAL A 16 20.28 -5.25 -12.47
CA VAL A 16 19.33 -5.75 -11.48
C VAL A 16 18.21 -6.54 -12.15
N ASN A 17 17.70 -7.56 -11.45
CA ASN A 17 16.47 -8.24 -11.83
C ASN A 17 15.27 -7.47 -11.28
N VAL A 18 14.40 -7.00 -12.17
CA VAL A 18 13.20 -6.25 -11.79
C VAL A 18 12.03 -7.20 -11.61
N GLN A 19 11.46 -7.19 -10.41
CA GLN A 19 10.20 -7.87 -10.12
C GLN A 19 9.13 -6.85 -9.74
N VAL A 20 7.94 -7.02 -10.29
CA VAL A 20 6.78 -6.18 -9.96
C VAL A 20 5.84 -6.98 -9.07
N VAL A 21 5.69 -6.52 -7.83
CA VAL A 21 4.78 -7.13 -6.86
C VAL A 21 3.75 -6.09 -6.47
N LEU A 22 2.49 -6.38 -6.76
CA LEU A 22 1.36 -5.55 -6.34
C LEU A 22 0.58 -6.26 -5.23
N ALA A 23 0.30 -5.54 -4.15
CA ALA A 23 -0.47 -6.07 -3.02
C ALA A 23 -1.83 -6.65 -3.44
N TYR A 24 -2.46 -6.12 -4.50
CA TYR A 24 -3.73 -6.63 -5.06
C TYR A 24 -3.68 -8.09 -5.51
N THR A 25 -2.50 -8.61 -5.89
CA THR A 25 -2.35 -10.02 -6.25
C THR A 25 -2.59 -10.96 -5.06
N THR A 26 -2.49 -10.46 -3.82
CA THR A 26 -2.80 -11.24 -2.62
C THR A 26 -4.29 -11.52 -2.43
N PHE A 27 -5.16 -10.92 -3.25
CA PHE A 27 -6.59 -11.25 -3.24
C PHE A 27 -6.90 -12.55 -4.01
N GLY A 28 -5.95 -13.09 -4.79
CA GLY A 28 -6.16 -14.32 -5.54
C GLY A 28 -7.09 -14.17 -6.75
N GLU A 29 -7.43 -12.94 -7.13
CA GLU A 29 -8.31 -12.62 -8.25
C GLU A 29 -7.51 -12.01 -9.40
N ALA A 30 -7.98 -12.24 -10.63
CA ALA A 30 -7.44 -11.56 -11.80
C ALA A 30 -7.93 -10.11 -11.84
N PHE A 31 -7.06 -9.17 -12.23
CA PHE A 31 -7.42 -7.75 -12.35
C PHE A 31 -6.55 -7.04 -13.40
N SER A 32 -7.04 -5.91 -13.90
CA SER A 32 -6.29 -5.05 -14.81
C SER A 32 -5.89 -3.76 -14.10
N LYS A 33 -4.62 -3.36 -14.19
CA LYS A 33 -4.13 -2.09 -13.65
C LYS A 33 -2.97 -1.55 -14.46
N PHE A 34 -2.90 -0.23 -14.64
CA PHE A 34 -1.84 0.44 -15.42
C PHE A 34 -1.67 -0.13 -16.84
N GLY A 35 -2.78 -0.48 -17.50
CA GLY A 35 -2.75 -1.08 -18.83
C GLY A 35 -2.15 -2.50 -18.88
N THR A 36 -2.03 -3.16 -17.73
CA THR A 36 -1.49 -4.52 -17.58
C THR A 36 -2.53 -5.42 -16.93
N ASP A 37 -2.67 -6.63 -17.46
CA ASP A 37 -3.50 -7.68 -16.86
C ASP A 37 -2.66 -8.55 -15.91
N PHE A 38 -3.19 -8.76 -14.72
CA PHE A 38 -2.60 -9.60 -13.68
C PHE A 38 -3.51 -10.82 -13.50
N PRO A 39 -2.99 -12.05 -13.66
CA PRO A 39 -3.76 -13.25 -13.41
C PRO A 39 -3.98 -13.46 -11.90
N ALA A 40 -4.93 -14.33 -11.56
CA ALA A 40 -5.01 -14.89 -10.22
C ALA A 40 -3.73 -15.69 -9.91
N ILE A 41 -3.11 -15.43 -8.75
CA ILE A 41 -1.88 -16.10 -8.32
C ILE A 41 -2.13 -16.72 -6.94
N GLU A 42 -2.40 -18.03 -6.92
CA GLU A 42 -2.74 -18.80 -5.71
C GLU A 42 -1.69 -18.67 -4.60
N GLU A 43 -0.41 -18.62 -4.97
CA GLU A 43 0.68 -18.47 -4.01
C GLU A 43 0.63 -17.10 -3.29
N HIS A 44 0.29 -16.04 -4.02
CA HIS A 44 0.17 -14.70 -3.44
C HIS A 44 -1.04 -14.61 -2.52
N TYR A 45 -2.13 -15.29 -2.86
CA TYR A 45 -3.29 -15.42 -1.98
C TYR A 45 -2.92 -16.11 -0.66
N LYS A 46 -2.27 -17.28 -0.73
CA LYS A 46 -1.80 -18.01 0.46
C LYS A 46 -0.88 -17.15 1.33
N PHE A 47 0.03 -16.40 0.72
CA PHE A 47 0.87 -15.44 1.43
C PHE A 47 0.04 -14.34 2.11
N GLY A 48 -0.94 -13.74 1.41
CA GLY A 48 -1.84 -12.73 1.97
C GLY A 48 -2.60 -13.23 3.20
N VAL A 49 -3.20 -14.42 3.12
CA VAL A 49 -3.92 -15.05 4.23
C VAL A 49 -3.00 -15.24 5.44
N MET A 50 -1.81 -15.80 5.23
CA MET A 50 -0.81 -16.00 6.29
C MET A 50 -0.39 -14.66 6.90
N PHE A 51 -0.04 -13.68 6.06
CA PHE A 51 0.48 -12.38 6.49
C PHE A 51 -0.53 -11.63 7.34
N TRP A 52 -1.79 -11.52 6.89
CA TRP A 52 -2.82 -10.81 7.63
C TRP A 52 -3.20 -11.48 8.94
N LYS A 53 -3.22 -12.82 8.98
CA LYS A 53 -3.41 -13.57 10.22
C LYS A 53 -2.30 -13.26 11.22
N MET A 54 -1.04 -13.44 10.81
CA MET A 54 0.13 -13.18 11.65
C MET A 54 0.18 -11.72 12.12
N ALA A 55 -0.07 -10.76 11.23
CA ALA A 55 -0.08 -9.33 11.59
C ALA A 55 -1.19 -8.99 12.59
N GLY A 56 -2.36 -9.59 12.46
CA GLY A 56 -3.46 -9.44 13.41
C GLY A 56 -3.12 -9.98 14.81
N GLU A 57 -2.50 -11.16 14.87
CA GLU A 57 -2.02 -11.77 16.13
C GLU A 57 -0.97 -10.88 16.81
N LEU A 58 0.05 -10.43 16.06
CA LEU A 58 1.09 -9.54 16.58
C LEU A 58 0.53 -8.18 17.05
N LEU A 59 -0.50 -7.65 16.37
CA LEU A 59 -1.18 -6.42 16.79
C LEU A 59 -1.96 -6.64 18.09
N ALA A 60 -2.69 -7.75 18.21
CA ALA A 60 -3.45 -8.10 19.41
C ALA A 60 -2.54 -8.32 20.63
N GLU A 61 -1.34 -8.87 20.41
CA GLU A 61 -0.29 -9.01 21.43
C GLU A 61 0.44 -7.70 21.78
N GLY A 62 0.18 -6.61 21.04
CA GLY A 62 0.85 -5.32 21.24
C GLY A 62 2.33 -5.31 20.81
N LYS A 63 2.75 -6.26 19.96
CA LYS A 63 4.13 -6.33 19.44
C LYS A 63 4.47 -5.19 18.50
N PHE A 64 3.45 -4.57 17.91
CA PHE A 64 3.54 -3.27 17.28
C PHE A 64 2.26 -2.48 17.55
N LYS A 65 2.32 -1.17 17.31
CA LYS A 65 1.18 -0.27 17.45
C LYS A 65 0.96 0.52 16.16
N PRO A 66 -0.27 0.98 15.88
CA PRO A 66 -0.54 1.90 14.79
C PRO A 66 0.32 3.16 14.91
N HIS A 67 0.55 3.82 13.77
CA HIS A 67 1.14 5.15 13.75
C HIS A 67 0.21 6.12 14.52
N PRO A 68 0.71 7.11 15.29
CA PRO A 68 -0.13 8.05 16.01
C PRO A 68 -1.20 8.68 15.11
N ALA A 69 -2.44 8.72 15.59
CA ALA A 69 -3.56 9.27 14.85
C ALA A 69 -3.79 10.74 15.23
N ILE A 70 -4.03 11.59 14.23
CA ILE A 70 -4.58 12.94 14.40
C ILE A 70 -6.02 12.88 13.93
N ILE A 71 -6.97 12.93 14.88
CA ILE A 71 -8.39 12.94 14.56
C ILE A 71 -8.80 14.35 14.19
N MET A 72 -9.27 14.53 12.96
CA MET A 72 -9.72 15.82 12.46
C MET A 72 -11.23 16.01 12.63
N GLU A 73 -11.65 17.26 12.72
CA GLU A 73 -13.07 17.62 12.74
C GLU A 73 -13.69 17.58 11.34
N GLY A 74 -15.02 17.58 11.28
CA GLY A 74 -15.78 17.65 10.02
C GLY A 74 -16.12 16.31 9.37
N GLY A 75 -15.74 15.18 9.99
CA GLY A 75 -16.03 13.85 9.48
C GLY A 75 -15.53 13.67 8.05
N LEU A 76 -16.36 13.05 7.18
CA LEU A 76 -15.99 12.87 5.78
C LEU A 76 -15.71 14.18 5.03
N GLN A 77 -16.31 15.30 5.44
CA GLN A 77 -16.07 16.60 4.81
C GLN A 77 -14.69 17.18 5.17
N GLY A 78 -14.06 16.69 6.25
CA GLY A 78 -12.71 17.08 6.67
C GLY A 78 -11.59 16.39 5.87
N VAL A 79 -11.90 15.31 5.14
CA VAL A 79 -10.89 14.50 4.42
C VAL A 79 -10.04 15.34 3.46
N PRO A 80 -10.60 16.23 2.62
CA PRO A 80 -9.78 17.07 1.73
C PRO A 80 -8.77 17.95 2.49
N ALA A 81 -9.15 18.48 3.66
CA ALA A 81 -8.25 19.28 4.49
C ALA A 81 -7.08 18.45 5.05
N GLY A 82 -7.34 17.21 5.48
CA GLY A 82 -6.28 16.30 5.93
C GLY A 82 -5.31 15.92 4.82
N ILE A 83 -5.83 15.63 3.63
CA ILE A 83 -5.00 15.36 2.45
C ILE A 83 -4.13 16.57 2.14
N ALA A 84 -4.68 17.78 2.15
CA ALA A 84 -3.91 19.01 1.93
C ALA A 84 -2.80 19.19 2.97
N LYS A 85 -3.06 18.92 4.26
CA LYS A 85 -2.03 18.98 5.32
C LYS A 85 -0.87 18.02 5.09
N VAL A 86 -1.17 16.78 4.67
CA VAL A 86 -0.14 15.80 4.29
C VAL A 86 0.64 16.28 3.07
N SER A 87 -0.05 16.75 2.04
CA SER A 87 0.57 17.24 0.80
C SER A 87 1.49 18.44 1.02
N HIS A 88 1.14 19.32 1.97
CA HIS A 88 1.96 20.47 2.35
C HIS A 88 3.07 20.13 3.36
N GLY A 89 3.24 18.86 3.73
CA GLY A 89 4.29 18.43 4.66
C GLY A 89 4.09 18.92 6.10
N THR A 90 2.87 19.30 6.47
CA THR A 90 2.57 19.88 7.80
C THR A 90 2.30 18.82 8.88
N ILE A 91 2.19 17.54 8.49
CA ILE A 91 2.06 16.41 9.40
C ILE A 91 3.40 15.68 9.49
N SER A 92 3.88 15.46 10.71
CA SER A 92 5.10 14.69 10.98
C SER A 92 4.81 13.58 11.98
N ALA A 93 5.33 12.39 11.71
CA ALA A 93 5.23 11.20 12.58
C ALA A 93 3.79 10.86 13.06
N ALA A 94 2.78 11.19 12.27
CA ALA A 94 1.39 10.88 12.55
C ALA A 94 0.57 10.69 11.27
N LYS A 95 -0.61 10.07 11.40
CA LYS A 95 -1.57 9.90 10.32
C LYS A 95 -2.86 10.69 10.61
N PRO A 96 -3.29 11.59 9.72
CA PRO A 96 -4.57 12.28 9.88
C PRO A 96 -5.72 11.37 9.48
N PHE A 97 -6.78 11.38 10.28
CA PHE A 97 -8.04 10.66 10.06
C PHE A 97 -9.22 11.64 10.12
#